data_AF-A0AAN5YP89-F1
#
_entry.id   AF-A0AAN5YP89-F1
#
_cell.length_a   1.000
_cell.length_b   1.000
_cell.length_c   1.000
_cell.angle_alpha   90.00
_cell.angle_beta   90.00
_cell.angle_gamma   90.00
#
_symmetry.space_group_name_H-M   'P 1'
#
loop_
_entity.id
_entity.type
_entity.pdbx_description
1 polymer ?
#
loop_
_entity_poly.entity_id
_entity_poly.type
_entity_poly.pdbx_seq_one_letter_code
_entity_poly.pdbx_strand_id
1 'polypeptide(L)'
;MTNLQVILSPVPPSATQPISLPINIAIHNPATTPVTFLNWGTPFDPKASLLGIFQINDTTADHPITLDTIKFNRQLPPSRDDLVEIPADSSMERTITIPHVPLEEGHEYAVQAKGIWHGIWECPRDQVTDSQLQQLDQRGEFESERALFKYAYILYFPSHSVCDSKAMRTPIDIPTDAARVFTVLSAGGIGIIPSSVGYGIVATEAPALQRIYTVKRRQPHKRHAIIGSYALHREIHVLPSDKMDLVRLLTVDLNLPLGVIAPYRWDHPLIARLDAETLEASSINGTMAMLINGGPFQEELIRVAAAAGRAVLGSSANLTGQGTKTVVEEIEEDIREAADIVVDYGRVRDSWPRASSTMVDLGAMRVVRVGACYEVIRDVVKRFAGVQWPDPSV
;
A
#
# COMPACT_ATOMS: atom_id res chain seq x y z
N MET A 1 37.96 -7.09 -18.99
CA MET A 1 37.32 -6.23 -17.98
C MET A 1 36.07 -6.93 -17.55
N THR A 2 35.94 -7.13 -16.25
CA THR A 2 34.78 -7.73 -15.61
C THR A 2 33.56 -6.90 -15.94
N ASN A 3 32.57 -7.49 -16.61
CA ASN A 3 31.42 -6.76 -17.09
C ASN A 3 30.24 -6.98 -16.13
N LEU A 4 30.27 -6.27 -15.00
CA LEU A 4 29.11 -6.21 -14.10
C LEU A 4 27.96 -5.52 -14.84
N GLN A 5 26.80 -6.13 -14.84
CA GLN A 5 25.60 -5.58 -15.47
C GLN A 5 24.79 -4.83 -14.42
N VAL A 6 24.62 -3.53 -14.61
CA VAL A 6 23.76 -2.69 -13.76
C VAL A 6 22.37 -2.67 -14.38
N ILE A 7 21.38 -3.14 -13.64
CA ILE A 7 19.98 -3.22 -14.06
C ILE A 7 19.15 -2.34 -13.13
N LEU A 8 18.30 -1.50 -13.71
CA LEU A 8 17.41 -0.59 -13.01
C LEU A 8 15.95 -1.01 -13.20
N SER A 9 15.21 -0.98 -12.11
CA SER A 9 13.76 -1.17 -12.08
C SER A 9 13.15 0.00 -11.31
N PRO A 10 12.93 1.17 -11.96
CA PRO A 10 12.23 2.28 -11.34
C PRO A 10 10.81 1.87 -10.94
N VAL A 11 10.41 2.24 -9.73
CA VAL A 11 9.04 2.05 -9.26
C VAL A 11 8.27 3.34 -9.55
N PRO A 12 7.14 3.30 -10.27
CA PRO A 12 6.31 4.48 -10.50
C PRO A 12 5.99 5.19 -9.17
N PRO A 13 6.40 6.46 -9.00
CA PRO A 13 6.28 7.12 -7.71
C PRO A 13 4.83 7.54 -7.45
N SER A 14 4.44 7.58 -6.18
CA SER A 14 3.15 8.13 -5.77
C SER A 14 3.08 9.64 -6.09
N ALA A 15 1.89 10.14 -6.40
CA ALA A 15 1.66 11.55 -6.73
C ALA A 15 1.76 12.53 -5.53
N THR A 16 2.25 12.07 -4.39
CA THR A 16 2.43 12.89 -3.19
C THR A 16 3.66 13.77 -3.36
N GLN A 17 3.48 15.10 -3.27
CA GLN A 17 4.61 16.03 -3.30
C GLN A 17 5.30 16.15 -1.93
N PRO A 18 6.64 16.23 -1.87
CA PRO A 18 7.57 16.13 -3.00
C PRO A 18 7.71 14.70 -3.52
N ILE A 19 7.71 14.55 -4.85
CA ILE A 19 7.76 13.25 -5.51
C ILE A 19 9.10 12.59 -5.18
N SER A 20 9.03 11.37 -4.67
CA SER A 20 10.18 10.53 -4.36
C SER A 20 10.16 9.33 -5.28
N LEU A 21 11.21 9.13 -6.09
CA LEU A 21 11.32 8.05 -7.07
C LEU A 21 12.14 6.89 -6.49
N PRO A 22 11.50 5.77 -6.10
CA PRO A 22 12.22 4.57 -5.72
C PRO A 22 12.78 3.88 -6.97
N ILE A 23 14.02 3.39 -6.89
CA ILE A 23 14.66 2.61 -7.95
C ILE A 23 15.22 1.35 -7.30
N ASN A 24 14.71 0.20 -7.73
CA ASN A 24 15.32 -1.08 -7.42
C ASN A 24 16.50 -1.28 -8.37
N ILE A 25 17.66 -1.59 -7.81
CA ILE A 25 18.91 -1.77 -8.55
C ILE A 25 19.35 -3.20 -8.35
N ALA A 26 19.69 -3.89 -9.43
CA ALA A 26 20.43 -5.14 -9.39
C ALA A 26 21.79 -4.95 -10.07
N ILE A 27 22.86 -5.43 -9.45
CA ILE A 27 24.17 -5.55 -10.10
C ILE A 27 24.44 -7.03 -10.24
N HIS A 28 24.49 -7.49 -11.49
CA HIS A 28 24.71 -8.90 -11.83
C HIS A 28 26.15 -9.15 -12.24
N ASN A 29 26.74 -10.19 -11.66
CA ASN A 29 28.04 -10.72 -12.04
C ASN A 29 27.85 -11.99 -12.88
N PRO A 30 28.08 -11.93 -14.20
CA PRO A 30 27.98 -13.11 -15.08
C PRO A 30 29.25 -13.98 -15.07
N ALA A 31 30.30 -13.57 -14.35
CA ALA A 31 31.55 -14.32 -14.31
C ALA A 31 31.44 -15.55 -13.39
N THR A 32 32.28 -16.54 -13.64
CA THR A 32 32.41 -17.75 -12.80
C THR A 32 33.28 -17.53 -11.56
N THR A 33 33.80 -16.33 -11.38
CA THR A 33 34.56 -15.89 -10.21
C THR A 33 33.84 -14.73 -9.52
N PRO A 34 33.99 -14.58 -8.19
CA PRO A 34 33.45 -13.43 -7.48
C PRO A 34 34.17 -12.15 -7.91
N VAL A 35 33.43 -11.04 -7.83
CA VAL A 35 33.89 -9.72 -8.24
C VAL A 35 33.67 -8.77 -7.09
N THR A 36 34.74 -8.10 -6.67
CA THR A 36 34.68 -7.06 -5.64
C THR A 36 34.85 -5.70 -6.27
N PHE A 37 34.02 -4.74 -5.91
CA PHE A 37 34.14 -3.35 -6.35
C PHE A 37 34.07 -2.38 -5.18
N LEU A 38 34.67 -1.22 -5.38
CA LEU A 38 34.57 -0.09 -4.47
C LEU A 38 33.22 0.60 -4.67
N ASN A 39 32.43 0.71 -3.61
CA ASN A 39 31.05 1.17 -3.66
C ASN A 39 30.89 2.66 -4.03
N TRP A 40 31.97 3.44 -3.97
CA TRP A 40 31.92 4.90 -4.16
C TRP A 40 31.52 5.30 -5.57
N GLY A 41 30.52 6.18 -5.67
CA GLY A 41 30.05 6.69 -6.96
C GLY A 41 29.34 5.61 -7.79
N THR A 42 28.93 4.51 -7.17
CA THR A 42 28.17 3.43 -7.81
C THR A 42 26.71 3.50 -7.38
N PRO A 43 25.77 2.83 -8.09
CA PRO A 43 24.37 2.78 -7.69
C PRO A 43 24.14 2.24 -6.26
N PHE A 44 25.11 1.48 -5.72
CA PHE A 44 25.07 0.95 -4.37
C PHE A 44 25.67 1.90 -3.32
N ASP A 45 26.19 3.07 -3.71
CA ASP A 45 26.68 4.07 -2.76
C ASP A 45 25.51 4.50 -1.86
N PRO A 46 25.67 4.53 -0.53
CA PRO A 46 24.62 5.04 0.36
C PRO A 46 24.14 6.46 0.02
N LYS A 47 24.95 7.24 -0.71
CA LYS A 47 24.65 8.60 -1.16
C LYS A 47 24.34 8.68 -2.66
N ALA A 48 24.05 7.55 -3.32
CA ALA A 48 23.95 7.48 -4.77
C ALA A 48 22.91 8.45 -5.37
N SER A 49 21.81 8.71 -4.66
CA SER A 49 20.76 9.65 -5.07
C SER A 49 21.21 11.10 -5.19
N LEU A 50 22.37 11.46 -4.62
CA LEU A 50 22.91 12.83 -4.60
C LEU A 50 24.21 12.98 -5.40
N LEU A 51 24.76 11.88 -5.94
CA LEU A 51 26.08 11.87 -6.58
C LEU A 51 26.04 12.09 -8.10
N GLY A 52 24.85 12.29 -8.68
CA GLY A 52 24.68 12.46 -10.13
C GLY A 52 24.84 11.17 -10.93
N ILE A 53 24.67 10.00 -10.29
CA ILE A 53 24.78 8.68 -10.93
C ILE A 53 23.57 8.40 -11.82
N PHE A 54 22.39 8.87 -11.40
CA PHE A 54 21.13 8.66 -12.11
C PHE A 54 20.83 9.86 -13.01
N GLN A 55 20.62 9.57 -14.29
CA GLN A 55 20.14 10.51 -15.29
C GLN A 55 18.68 10.16 -15.57
N ILE A 56 17.79 11.14 -15.45
CA ILE A 56 16.38 10.99 -15.78
C ILE A 56 16.10 11.87 -16.99
N ASN A 57 15.50 11.30 -18.02
CA ASN A 57 15.05 12.02 -19.20
C ASN A 57 13.55 11.86 -19.34
N ASP A 58 12.85 12.96 -19.54
CA ASP A 58 11.46 12.94 -20.00
C ASP A 58 11.47 12.54 -21.48
N THR A 59 10.96 11.35 -21.78
CA THR A 59 10.91 10.84 -23.16
C THR A 59 9.71 11.38 -23.93
N THR A 60 8.75 12.01 -23.23
CA THR A 60 7.56 12.62 -23.83
C THR A 60 7.87 14.03 -24.32
N ALA A 61 8.51 14.84 -23.49
CA ALA A 61 8.93 16.21 -23.80
C ALA A 61 10.34 16.30 -24.42
N ASP A 62 11.06 15.19 -24.49
CA ASP A 62 12.45 15.08 -24.99
C ASP A 62 13.41 16.05 -24.28
N HIS A 63 13.34 16.12 -22.96
CA HIS A 63 14.23 16.95 -22.16
C HIS A 63 14.81 16.23 -20.93
N PRO A 64 16.06 16.53 -20.54
CA PRO A 64 16.66 15.98 -19.33
C PRO A 64 16.05 16.62 -18.07
N ILE A 65 15.81 15.79 -17.05
CA ILE A 65 15.44 16.25 -15.71
C ILE A 65 16.71 16.57 -14.92
N THR A 66 16.81 17.81 -14.46
CA THR A 66 17.94 18.25 -13.63
C THR A 66 17.72 17.80 -12.19
N LEU A 67 18.66 17.01 -11.67
CA LEU A 67 18.70 16.60 -10.27
C LEU A 67 19.79 17.39 -9.54
N ASP A 68 19.51 17.80 -8.31
CA ASP A 68 20.52 18.43 -7.46
C ASP A 68 21.60 17.40 -7.09
N THR A 69 22.86 17.77 -7.29
CA THR A 69 24.01 16.92 -6.97
C THR A 69 24.92 17.57 -5.95
N ILE A 70 25.51 16.75 -5.08
CA ILE A 70 26.43 17.17 -4.04
C ILE A 70 27.76 16.44 -4.26
N LYS A 71 28.85 17.21 -4.27
CA LYS A 71 30.20 16.65 -4.30
C LYS A 71 30.62 16.25 -2.89
N PHE A 72 31.02 15.00 -2.71
CA PHE A 72 31.56 14.49 -1.46
C PHE A 72 33.05 14.23 -1.59
N ASN A 73 33.83 14.68 -0.60
CA ASN A 73 35.21 14.25 -0.44
C ASN A 73 35.24 12.89 0.26
N ARG A 74 36.04 11.96 -0.25
CA ARG A 74 36.25 10.63 0.33
C ARG A 74 37.67 10.55 0.91
N GLN A 75 37.81 9.90 2.05
CA GLN A 75 39.11 9.68 2.68
C GLN A 75 39.84 8.55 1.95
N LEU A 76 41.12 8.76 1.60
CA LEU A 76 41.97 7.74 0.99
C LEU A 76 42.99 7.16 1.99
N PRO A 77 43.34 5.86 1.88
CA PRO A 77 42.72 4.86 1.02
C PRO A 77 41.30 4.47 1.50
N PRO A 78 40.45 3.88 0.63
CA PRO A 78 39.14 3.37 1.03
C PRO A 78 39.24 2.30 2.14
N SER A 79 38.19 2.18 2.95
CA SER A 79 38.10 1.12 3.95
C SER A 79 37.57 -0.18 3.33
N ARG A 80 37.78 -1.32 4.01
CA ARG A 80 37.19 -2.59 3.56
C ARG A 80 35.66 -2.62 3.65
N ASP A 81 35.05 -1.77 4.46
CA ASP A 81 33.59 -1.61 4.55
C ASP A 81 33.01 -0.88 3.33
N ASP A 82 33.85 -0.18 2.56
CA ASP A 82 33.47 0.45 1.30
C ASP A 82 33.44 -0.55 0.13
N LEU A 83 33.83 -1.82 0.35
CA LEU A 83 33.88 -2.85 -0.68
C LEU A 83 32.60 -3.67 -0.71
N VAL A 84 32.10 -3.92 -1.92
CA VAL A 84 30.97 -4.81 -2.20
C VAL A 84 31.47 -5.98 -3.03
N GLU A 85 31.20 -7.21 -2.58
CA GLU A 85 31.49 -8.44 -3.33
C GLU A 85 30.20 -9.01 -3.89
N ILE A 86 30.20 -9.28 -5.20
CA ILE A 86 29.14 -10.04 -5.86
C ILE A 86 29.70 -11.44 -6.15
N PRO A 87 29.08 -12.50 -5.62
CA PRO A 87 29.48 -13.87 -5.92
C PRO A 87 29.44 -14.18 -7.43
N ALA A 88 30.12 -15.25 -7.82
CA ALA A 88 30.05 -15.78 -9.18
C ALA A 88 28.60 -16.10 -9.58
N ASP A 89 28.22 -15.79 -10.82
CA ASP A 89 26.89 -16.06 -11.40
C ASP A 89 25.73 -15.62 -10.47
N SER A 90 25.87 -14.44 -9.88
CA SER A 90 24.93 -13.95 -8.87
C SER A 90 24.65 -12.46 -9.04
N SER A 91 23.61 -12.00 -8.34
CA SER A 91 23.23 -10.60 -8.33
C SER A 91 23.08 -10.13 -6.90
N MET A 92 23.49 -8.90 -6.65
CA MET A 92 23.07 -8.19 -5.46
C MET A 92 22.01 -7.17 -5.81
N GLU A 93 21.10 -6.92 -4.87
CA GLU A 93 20.01 -5.97 -5.05
C GLU A 93 20.01 -4.90 -3.96
N ARG A 94 19.60 -3.69 -4.33
CA ARG A 94 19.41 -2.58 -3.41
C ARG A 94 18.34 -1.64 -3.95
N THR A 95 17.47 -1.16 -3.07
CA THR A 95 16.56 -0.05 -3.39
C THR A 95 17.15 1.27 -2.91
N ILE A 96 17.10 2.28 -3.76
CA ILE A 96 17.35 3.67 -3.39
C ILE A 96 16.12 4.52 -3.67
N THR A 97 16.07 5.73 -3.11
CA THR A 97 15.02 6.70 -3.39
C THR A 97 15.64 8.03 -3.75
N ILE A 98 15.33 8.53 -4.94
CA ILE A 98 15.71 9.88 -5.38
C ILE A 98 14.61 10.84 -4.90
N PRO A 99 14.92 11.79 -4.01
CA PRO A 99 13.92 12.71 -3.49
C PRO A 99 13.72 13.91 -4.45
N HIS A 100 12.56 14.56 -4.36
CA HIS A 100 12.26 15.82 -5.06
C HIS A 100 12.41 15.77 -6.59
N VAL A 101 11.99 14.68 -7.23
CA VAL A 101 12.07 14.56 -8.69
C VAL A 101 10.92 15.35 -9.34
N PRO A 102 11.18 16.34 -10.21
CA PRO A 102 10.14 17.14 -10.84
C PRO A 102 9.52 16.37 -12.03
N LEU A 103 8.60 15.46 -11.72
CA LEU A 103 7.87 14.69 -12.73
C LEU A 103 6.52 15.33 -13.04
N GLU A 104 6.22 15.43 -14.33
CA GLU A 104 4.94 15.84 -14.92
C GLU A 104 4.04 14.63 -15.19
N GLU A 105 2.77 14.76 -14.80
CA GLU A 105 1.76 13.71 -14.93
C GLU A 105 1.49 13.35 -16.40
N GLY A 106 1.32 12.05 -16.67
CA GLY A 106 1.04 11.51 -17.99
C GLY A 106 2.30 11.22 -18.80
N HIS A 107 3.45 11.77 -18.41
CA HIS A 107 4.70 11.63 -19.13
C HIS A 107 5.39 10.28 -18.83
N GLU A 108 6.10 9.81 -19.83
CA GLU A 108 7.05 8.71 -19.73
C GLU A 108 8.47 9.25 -19.54
N TYR A 109 9.25 8.53 -18.74
CA TYR A 109 10.59 8.88 -18.36
C TYR A 109 11.51 7.67 -18.55
N ALA A 110 12.76 7.95 -18.89
CA ALA A 110 13.84 6.98 -18.89
C ALA A 110 14.82 7.33 -17.77
N VAL A 111 15.04 6.40 -16.83
CA VAL A 111 16.15 6.48 -15.89
C VAL A 111 17.32 5.64 -16.37
N GLN A 112 18.53 6.16 -16.22
CA GLN A 112 19.77 5.47 -16.58
C GLN A 112 20.84 5.76 -15.52
N ALA A 113 21.58 4.74 -15.11
CA ALA A 113 22.72 4.89 -14.23
C ALA A 113 24.01 4.93 -15.06
N LYS A 114 24.83 5.95 -14.85
CA LYS A 114 26.14 6.09 -15.47
C LYS A 114 27.19 6.49 -14.46
N GLY A 115 28.38 5.92 -14.59
CA GLY A 115 29.47 6.28 -13.70
C GLY A 115 30.72 5.47 -13.93
N ILE A 116 31.59 5.52 -12.93
CA ILE A 116 32.90 4.87 -12.95
C ILE A 116 32.98 3.94 -11.74
N TRP A 117 33.35 2.68 -12.00
CA TRP A 117 33.93 1.81 -10.99
C TRP A 117 35.29 2.38 -10.59
N HIS A 118 35.37 2.99 -9.41
CA HIS A 118 36.62 3.57 -8.89
C HIS A 118 37.64 2.49 -8.46
N GLY A 119 37.18 1.25 -8.28
CA GLY A 119 37.98 0.06 -8.05
C GLY A 119 37.12 -1.17 -8.36
N ILE A 120 37.60 -2.09 -9.19
CA ILE A 120 36.92 -3.35 -9.52
C ILE A 120 37.95 -4.46 -9.72
N TRP A 121 37.75 -5.60 -9.06
CA TRP A 121 38.71 -6.71 -9.00
C TRP A 121 38.00 -8.05 -9.11
N GLU A 122 38.53 -8.97 -9.93
CA GLU A 122 38.03 -10.35 -10.07
C GLU A 122 38.57 -11.26 -8.96
N CYS A 123 38.25 -10.91 -7.72
CA CYS A 123 38.58 -11.71 -6.55
C CYS A 123 37.56 -11.48 -5.43
N PRO A 124 37.50 -12.40 -4.43
CA PRO A 124 36.75 -12.15 -3.21
C PRO A 124 37.28 -10.94 -2.44
N ARG A 125 36.44 -10.36 -1.58
CA ARG A 125 36.70 -9.12 -0.85
C ARG A 125 37.92 -9.20 0.07
N ASP A 126 38.18 -10.36 0.65
CA ASP A 126 39.32 -10.57 1.53
C ASP A 126 40.66 -10.58 0.77
N GLN A 127 40.64 -10.90 -0.53
CA GLN A 127 41.81 -10.94 -1.41
C GLN A 127 42.14 -9.59 -2.05
N VAL A 128 41.30 -8.56 -1.87
CA VAL A 128 41.68 -7.18 -2.26
C VAL A 128 42.80 -6.71 -1.33
N THR A 129 43.95 -6.36 -1.93
CA THR A 129 45.17 -5.99 -1.22
C THR A 129 45.20 -4.50 -0.88
N ASP A 130 45.94 -4.12 0.16
CA ASP A 130 46.07 -2.72 0.56
C ASP A 130 46.76 -1.87 -0.52
N SER A 131 47.66 -2.46 -1.31
CA SER A 131 48.28 -1.80 -2.48
C SER A 131 47.22 -1.45 -3.54
N GLN A 132 46.27 -2.35 -3.81
CA GLN A 132 45.18 -2.09 -4.75
C GLN A 132 44.26 -0.96 -4.26
N LEU A 133 44.01 -0.89 -2.94
CA LEU A 133 43.21 0.19 -2.33
C LEU A 133 43.93 1.54 -2.32
N GLN A 134 45.27 1.55 -2.24
CA GLN A 134 46.07 2.77 -2.33
C GLN A 134 46.17 3.32 -3.75
N GLN A 135 46.28 2.43 -4.74
CA GLN A 135 46.53 2.80 -6.13
C GLN A 135 45.23 3.06 -6.91
N LEU A 136 44.19 2.23 -6.71
CA LEU A 136 42.92 2.30 -7.44
C LEU A 136 43.09 2.30 -8.98
N ASP A 137 44.06 1.53 -9.47
CA ASP A 137 44.41 1.47 -10.90
C ASP A 137 43.40 0.67 -11.73
N GLN A 138 42.64 -0.23 -11.11
CA GLN A 138 41.64 -1.05 -11.80
C GLN A 138 40.28 -0.37 -11.79
N ARG A 139 40.03 0.43 -12.83
CA ARG A 139 38.80 1.21 -13.02
C ARG A 139 38.06 0.74 -14.26
N GLY A 140 36.76 1.03 -14.31
CA GLY A 140 35.92 0.77 -15.48
C GLY A 140 34.74 1.73 -15.51
N GLU A 141 34.14 1.91 -16.67
CA GLU A 141 32.87 2.63 -16.79
C GLU A 141 31.71 1.65 -16.64
N PHE A 142 30.58 2.15 -16.16
CA PHE A 142 29.31 1.43 -16.24
C PHE A 142 28.23 2.31 -16.82
N GLU A 143 27.34 1.66 -17.55
CA GLU A 143 26.13 2.22 -18.08
C GLU A 143 25.04 1.15 -17.97
N SER A 144 23.94 1.47 -17.30
CA SER A 144 22.75 0.61 -17.30
C SER A 144 21.98 0.77 -18.61
N GLU A 145 21.00 -0.10 -18.82
CA GLU A 145 19.92 0.18 -19.75
C GLU A 145 19.15 1.45 -19.38
N ARG A 146 18.39 1.97 -20.34
CA ARG A 146 17.41 3.02 -20.12
C ARG A 146 16.13 2.36 -19.62
N ALA A 147 15.93 2.36 -18.31
CA ALA A 147 14.74 1.80 -17.70
C ALA A 147 13.59 2.81 -17.80
N LEU A 148 12.54 2.43 -18.54
CA LEU A 148 11.38 3.27 -18.77
C LEU A 148 10.38 3.15 -17.62
N PHE A 149 9.79 4.27 -17.23
CA PHE A 149 8.64 4.31 -16.34
C PHE A 149 7.70 5.44 -16.73
N LYS A 150 6.40 5.23 -16.53
CA LYS A 150 5.40 6.25 -16.76
C LYS A 150 4.98 6.86 -15.42
N TYR A 151 5.05 8.17 -15.31
CA TYR A 151 4.44 8.88 -14.20
C TYR A 151 3.04 9.31 -14.61
N ALA A 152 2.08 8.41 -14.42
CA ALA A 152 0.67 8.68 -14.68
C ALA A 152 -0.15 8.10 -13.53
N TYR A 153 -1.32 8.66 -13.25
CA TYR A 153 -2.32 7.99 -12.42
C TYR A 153 -2.79 6.74 -13.17
N ILE A 154 -2.17 5.59 -12.90
CA ILE A 154 -2.54 4.36 -13.60
C ILE A 154 -3.82 3.81 -12.96
N LEU A 155 -4.95 4.00 -13.65
CA LEU A 155 -6.13 3.14 -13.55
C LEU A 155 -5.78 1.79 -14.22
N TYR A 156 -5.19 0.85 -13.47
CA TYR A 156 -4.88 -0.49 -14.00
C TYR A 156 -6.15 -1.36 -13.97
N PHE A 157 -6.75 -1.59 -15.14
CA PHE A 157 -7.73 -2.64 -15.38
C PHE A 157 -7.00 -3.85 -16.01
N PRO A 158 -6.75 -4.96 -15.30
CA PRO A 158 -6.32 -6.18 -15.97
C PRO A 158 -7.55 -6.86 -16.56
N SER A 159 -7.64 -6.86 -17.89
CA SER A 159 -8.49 -7.78 -18.64
C SER A 159 -8.05 -9.22 -18.37
N HIS A 160 -9.04 -10.08 -18.13
CA HIS A 160 -8.93 -11.51 -17.92
C HIS A 160 -7.97 -12.20 -18.91
N SER A 161 -6.90 -12.79 -18.40
CA SER A 161 -6.09 -13.77 -19.12
C SER A 161 -5.88 -14.99 -18.19
N VAL A 162 -6.29 -16.13 -18.72
CA VAL A 162 -6.15 -17.47 -18.14
C VAL A 162 -4.66 -17.75 -17.92
N CYS A 163 -4.28 -18.10 -16.69
CA CYS A 163 -2.92 -18.44 -16.32
C CYS A 163 -2.50 -19.79 -16.93
N ASP A 164 -1.39 -19.77 -17.64
CA ASP A 164 -0.49 -20.91 -17.76
C ASP A 164 0.90 -20.48 -17.22
N SER A 165 1.61 -21.44 -16.61
CA SER A 165 2.95 -21.36 -15.98
C SER A 165 3.08 -20.95 -14.49
N LYS A 166 3.84 -21.80 -13.78
CA LYS A 166 4.21 -21.77 -12.35
C LYS A 166 5.28 -20.71 -12.04
N ALA A 167 4.99 -19.44 -12.26
CA ALA A 167 5.75 -18.35 -11.63
C ALA A 167 5.01 -17.92 -10.35
N MET A 168 5.73 -17.74 -9.24
CA MET A 168 5.16 -17.17 -8.02
C MET A 168 4.62 -15.77 -8.36
N ARG A 169 3.32 -15.53 -8.15
CA ARG A 169 2.70 -14.21 -8.37
C ARG A 169 3.54 -13.13 -7.67
N THR A 170 3.66 -11.97 -8.30
CA THR A 170 4.30 -10.76 -7.75
C THR A 170 3.88 -10.53 -6.29
N PRO A 171 4.79 -10.12 -5.39
CA PRO A 171 4.45 -9.85 -3.99
C PRO A 171 3.28 -8.87 -3.87
N ILE A 172 2.44 -9.04 -2.84
CA ILE A 172 1.37 -8.10 -2.53
C ILE A 172 1.97 -6.73 -2.22
N ASP A 173 1.57 -5.71 -2.99
CA ASP A 173 1.95 -4.31 -2.81
C ASP A 173 0.72 -3.48 -2.43
N ILE A 174 0.46 -3.43 -1.11
CA ILE A 174 -0.71 -2.74 -0.54
C ILE A 174 -0.75 -1.24 -0.90
N PRO A 175 0.33 -0.45 -0.75
CA PRO A 175 0.33 0.95 -1.18
C PRO A 175 -0.07 1.15 -2.63
N THR A 176 0.50 0.36 -3.55
CA THR A 176 0.19 0.47 -4.99
C THR A 176 -1.26 0.10 -5.27
N ASP A 177 -1.76 -1.02 -4.72
CA ASP A 177 -3.14 -1.45 -4.95
C ASP A 177 -4.15 -0.50 -4.30
N ALA A 178 -3.86 0.05 -3.12
CA ALA A 178 -4.69 1.06 -2.47
C ALA A 178 -4.77 2.35 -3.31
N ALA A 179 -3.65 2.81 -3.87
CA ALA A 179 -3.63 3.96 -4.77
C ALA A 179 -4.44 3.72 -6.05
N ARG A 180 -4.34 2.52 -6.64
CA ARG A 180 -5.16 2.11 -7.80
C ARG A 180 -6.65 2.13 -7.47
N VAL A 181 -7.05 1.51 -6.36
CA VAL A 181 -8.45 1.52 -5.91
C VAL A 181 -8.91 2.96 -5.69
N PHE A 182 -8.14 3.77 -4.97
CA PHE A 182 -8.52 5.16 -4.72
C PHE A 182 -8.70 5.98 -6.00
N THR A 183 -7.86 5.74 -7.01
CA THR A 183 -8.00 6.38 -8.33
C THR A 183 -9.34 6.03 -8.98
N VAL A 184 -9.74 4.75 -8.93
CA VAL A 184 -11.04 4.27 -9.42
C VAL A 184 -12.19 4.91 -8.64
N LEU A 185 -12.12 4.92 -7.31
CA LEU A 185 -13.19 5.50 -6.48
C LEU A 185 -13.35 7.00 -6.72
N SER A 186 -12.24 7.73 -6.83
CA SER A 186 -12.22 9.17 -7.10
C SER A 186 -12.79 9.54 -8.46
N ALA A 187 -12.73 8.64 -9.44
CA ALA A 187 -13.35 8.77 -10.75
C ALA A 187 -14.85 8.38 -10.76
N GLY A 188 -15.44 8.08 -9.60
CA GLY A 188 -16.83 7.64 -9.48
C GLY A 188 -17.04 6.14 -9.75
N GLY A 189 -15.99 5.34 -9.66
CA GLY A 189 -16.04 3.89 -9.79
C GLY A 189 -16.34 3.16 -8.47
N ILE A 190 -16.50 1.84 -8.58
CA ILE A 190 -16.76 0.90 -7.49
C ILE A 190 -15.57 -0.04 -7.34
N GLY A 191 -15.13 -0.26 -6.10
CA GLY A 191 -14.10 -1.24 -5.79
C GLY A 191 -14.65 -2.44 -5.01
N ILE A 192 -14.14 -3.64 -5.29
CA ILE A 192 -14.19 -4.78 -4.37
C ILE A 192 -12.81 -4.93 -3.74
N ILE A 193 -12.75 -4.83 -2.42
CA ILE A 193 -11.50 -4.81 -1.66
C ILE A 193 -11.47 -5.91 -0.59
N PRO A 194 -10.29 -6.46 -0.27
CA PRO A 194 -10.15 -7.36 0.85
C PRO A 194 -10.23 -6.58 2.16
N SER A 195 -10.90 -7.16 3.15
CA SER A 195 -10.81 -6.80 4.56
C SER A 195 -10.57 -8.07 5.36
N SER A 196 -10.04 -7.96 6.58
CA SER A 196 -9.72 -9.11 7.43
C SER A 196 -10.96 -9.98 7.72
N VAL A 197 -12.17 -9.40 7.68
CA VAL A 197 -13.43 -10.10 8.02
C VAL A 197 -14.27 -10.52 6.81
N GLY A 198 -13.84 -10.20 5.58
CA GLY A 198 -14.58 -10.47 4.35
C GLY A 198 -14.32 -9.44 3.26
N TYR A 199 -14.71 -9.75 2.03
CA TYR A 199 -14.61 -8.78 0.93
C TYR A 199 -15.69 -7.69 1.06
N GLY A 200 -15.31 -6.44 0.78
CA GLY A 200 -16.19 -5.28 0.81
C GLY A 200 -16.35 -4.68 -0.58
N ILE A 201 -17.56 -4.24 -0.92
CA ILE A 201 -17.85 -3.41 -2.08
C ILE A 201 -17.98 -1.95 -1.62
N VAL A 202 -17.15 -1.07 -2.19
CA VAL A 202 -16.89 0.28 -1.69
C VAL A 202 -16.92 1.33 -2.79
N ALA A 203 -17.27 2.56 -2.40
CA ALA A 203 -17.20 3.74 -3.24
C ALA A 203 -17.03 5.02 -2.39
N THR A 204 -16.68 6.14 -3.02
CA THR A 204 -16.60 7.46 -2.38
C THR A 204 -17.69 8.42 -2.87
N GLU A 205 -18.12 8.30 -4.13
CA GLU A 205 -19.10 9.22 -4.72
C GLU A 205 -20.53 8.69 -4.64
N ALA A 206 -21.50 9.59 -4.44
CA ALA A 206 -22.92 9.23 -4.29
C ALA A 206 -23.50 8.41 -5.46
N PRO A 207 -23.23 8.73 -6.75
CA PRO A 207 -23.72 7.91 -7.87
C PRO A 207 -23.20 6.46 -7.82
N ALA A 208 -21.95 6.26 -7.41
CA ALA A 208 -21.36 4.94 -7.26
C ALA A 208 -21.96 4.18 -6.07
N LEU A 209 -22.19 4.88 -4.94
CA LEU A 209 -22.88 4.29 -3.79
C LEU A 209 -24.31 3.87 -4.12
N GLN A 210 -25.02 4.62 -4.97
CA GLN A 210 -26.36 4.26 -5.42
C GLN A 210 -26.36 3.06 -6.38
N ARG A 211 -25.35 2.97 -7.27
CA ARG A 211 -25.10 1.75 -8.06
C ARG A 211 -24.89 0.53 -7.15
N ILE A 212 -24.13 0.69 -6.06
CA ILE A 212 -23.93 -0.37 -5.05
C ILE A 212 -25.27 -0.79 -4.41
N TYR A 213 -26.14 0.16 -4.03
CA TYR A 213 -27.48 -0.16 -3.52
C TYR A 213 -28.30 -0.99 -4.51
N THR A 214 -28.27 -0.57 -5.77
CA THR A 214 -29.05 -1.16 -6.86
C THR A 214 -28.59 -2.58 -7.15
N VAL A 215 -27.29 -2.80 -7.42
CA VAL A 215 -26.75 -4.12 -7.77
C VAL A 215 -26.93 -5.12 -6.63
N LYS A 216 -26.80 -4.67 -5.38
CA LYS A 216 -26.97 -5.52 -4.19
C LYS A 216 -28.43 -5.83 -3.87
N ARG A 217 -29.38 -5.23 -4.59
CA ARG A 217 -30.83 -5.30 -4.31
C ARG A 217 -31.11 -4.95 -2.84
N ARG A 218 -30.45 -3.89 -2.37
CA ARG A 218 -30.36 -3.56 -0.96
C ARG A 218 -31.66 -2.90 -0.51
N GLN A 219 -32.25 -3.41 0.57
CA GLN A 219 -33.46 -2.83 1.14
C GLN A 219 -33.18 -1.43 1.73
N PRO A 220 -34.12 -0.48 1.68
CA PRO A 220 -33.88 0.91 2.11
C PRO A 220 -33.36 1.06 3.55
N HIS A 221 -33.75 0.14 4.45
CA HIS A 221 -33.32 0.19 5.85
C HIS A 221 -31.86 -0.29 6.07
N LYS A 222 -31.22 -0.91 5.07
CA LYS A 222 -29.85 -1.44 5.17
C LYS A 222 -28.86 -0.34 4.80
N ARG A 223 -27.99 0.04 5.74
CA ARG A 223 -27.11 1.21 5.62
C ARG A 223 -25.70 0.89 5.16
N HIS A 224 -25.02 1.81 4.50
CA HIS A 224 -23.57 1.73 4.35
C HIS A 224 -22.88 2.01 5.69
N ALA A 225 -21.72 1.39 5.88
CA ALA A 225 -20.80 1.80 6.93
C ALA A 225 -19.69 2.65 6.30
N ILE A 226 -19.11 3.52 7.10
CA ILE A 226 -17.81 4.11 6.79
C ILE A 226 -16.77 2.99 6.93
N ILE A 227 -15.95 2.82 5.90
CA ILE A 227 -14.73 2.06 6.01
C ILE A 227 -13.70 3.01 6.61
N GLY A 228 -13.13 2.64 7.76
CA GLY A 228 -12.36 3.57 8.59
C GLY A 228 -11.05 3.00 9.10
N SER A 229 -10.41 3.83 9.91
CA SER A 229 -9.18 3.56 10.66
C SER A 229 -9.36 4.02 12.11
N TYR A 230 -8.44 3.64 12.99
CA TYR A 230 -8.47 4.15 14.37
C TYR A 230 -8.28 5.68 14.42
N ALA A 231 -7.49 6.24 13.49
CA ALA A 231 -7.31 7.68 13.38
C ALA A 231 -8.62 8.40 13.04
N LEU A 232 -9.32 7.96 11.98
CA LEU A 232 -10.62 8.54 11.60
C LEU A 232 -11.67 8.35 12.68
N HIS A 233 -11.65 7.22 13.38
CA HIS A 233 -12.53 7.00 14.52
C HIS A 233 -12.39 8.10 15.57
N ARG A 234 -11.16 8.46 15.96
CA ARG A 234 -10.90 9.52 16.95
C ARG A 234 -11.31 10.91 16.47
N GLU A 235 -11.27 11.15 15.17
CA GLU A 235 -11.62 12.44 14.58
C GLU A 235 -13.14 12.59 14.40
N ILE A 236 -13.84 11.51 14.04
CA ILE A 236 -15.24 11.55 13.63
C ILE A 236 -16.19 11.12 14.74
N HIS A 237 -15.91 10.03 15.46
CA HIS A 237 -16.82 9.57 16.51
C HIS A 237 -16.68 10.43 17.78
N VAL A 238 -17.81 10.64 18.45
CA VAL A 238 -17.91 11.38 19.71
C VAL A 238 -18.25 10.39 20.82
N LEU A 239 -17.23 9.99 21.57
CA LEU A 239 -17.34 9.08 22.71
C LEU A 239 -16.54 9.62 23.90
N PRO A 240 -16.96 9.30 25.14
CA PRO A 240 -16.13 9.42 26.34
C PRO A 240 -14.76 8.73 26.21
N SER A 241 -13.77 9.19 26.99
CA SER A 241 -12.37 8.73 26.87
C SER A 241 -12.20 7.24 27.16
N ASP A 242 -12.90 6.71 28.17
CA ASP A 242 -12.87 5.27 28.52
C ASP A 242 -13.30 4.38 27.34
N LYS A 243 -14.29 4.83 26.56
CA LYS A 243 -14.75 4.11 25.36
C LYS A 243 -13.79 4.25 24.19
N MET A 244 -13.17 5.42 24.02
CA MET A 244 -12.10 5.63 23.03
C MET A 244 -10.89 4.74 23.33
N ASP A 245 -10.53 4.60 24.60
CA ASP A 245 -9.44 3.75 25.06
C ASP A 245 -9.76 2.26 24.85
N LEU A 246 -11.02 1.85 25.09
CA LEU A 246 -11.46 0.50 24.79
C LEU A 246 -11.37 0.17 23.30
N VAL A 247 -11.78 1.10 22.42
CA VAL A 247 -11.63 0.90 20.97
C VAL A 247 -10.15 0.81 20.59
N ARG A 248 -9.27 1.63 21.18
CA ARG A 248 -7.82 1.53 20.97
C ARG A 248 -7.27 0.17 21.38
N LEU A 249 -7.63 -0.29 22.58
CA LEU A 249 -7.22 -1.60 23.11
C LEU A 249 -7.60 -2.71 22.15
N LEU A 250 -8.86 -2.74 21.71
CA LEU A 250 -9.36 -3.79 20.83
C LEU A 250 -8.71 -3.72 19.43
N THR A 251 -8.64 -2.54 18.84
CA THR A 251 -8.31 -2.39 17.41
C THR A 251 -6.82 -2.20 17.16
N VAL A 252 -6.09 -1.50 18.03
CA VAL A 252 -4.67 -1.20 17.88
C VAL A 252 -3.83 -2.19 18.69
N ASP A 253 -4.06 -2.27 20.00
CA ASP A 253 -3.19 -3.07 20.88
C ASP A 253 -3.40 -4.59 20.66
N LEU A 254 -4.64 -5.01 20.40
CA LEU A 254 -5.00 -6.41 20.18
C LEU A 254 -5.25 -6.78 18.70
N ASN A 255 -5.16 -5.80 17.80
CA ASN A 255 -5.30 -6.02 16.35
C ASN A 255 -6.60 -6.74 15.94
N LEU A 256 -7.73 -6.41 16.59
CA LEU A 256 -9.05 -6.99 16.29
C LEU A 256 -9.88 -6.06 15.39
N PRO A 257 -10.58 -6.59 14.37
CA PRO A 257 -11.53 -5.82 13.58
C PRO A 257 -12.79 -5.50 14.41
N LEU A 258 -13.24 -4.25 14.37
CA LEU A 258 -14.42 -3.81 15.14
C LEU A 258 -15.29 -2.84 14.34
N GLY A 259 -16.58 -3.16 14.22
CA GLY A 259 -17.59 -2.21 13.79
C GLY A 259 -18.06 -1.36 14.96
N VAL A 260 -17.73 -0.07 14.97
CA VAL A 260 -18.15 0.88 16.01
C VAL A 260 -19.34 1.67 15.50
N ILE A 261 -20.43 1.68 16.27
CA ILE A 261 -21.57 2.57 16.07
C ILE A 261 -21.54 3.60 17.20
N ALA A 262 -21.48 4.89 16.86
CA ALA A 262 -21.42 5.97 17.82
C ALA A 262 -21.97 7.29 17.25
N PRO A 263 -22.31 8.26 18.11
CA PRO A 263 -22.50 9.65 17.68
C PRO A 263 -21.27 10.16 16.92
N TYR A 264 -21.46 11.07 15.97
CA TYR A 264 -20.39 11.56 15.11
C TYR A 264 -20.42 13.08 14.95
N ARG A 265 -19.28 13.64 14.56
CA ARG A 265 -19.12 15.05 14.19
C ARG A 265 -19.63 15.28 12.78
N TRP A 266 -20.83 15.84 12.67
CA TRP A 266 -21.49 16.12 11.38
C TRP A 266 -20.76 17.22 10.58
N ASP A 267 -20.00 18.08 11.26
CA ASP A 267 -19.19 19.17 10.69
C ASP A 267 -17.78 18.71 10.27
N HIS A 268 -17.43 17.44 10.49
CA HIS A 268 -16.15 16.90 10.04
C HIS A 268 -16.05 16.99 8.50
N PRO A 269 -14.93 17.46 7.90
CA PRO A 269 -14.85 17.71 6.45
C PRO A 269 -15.23 16.52 5.57
N LEU A 270 -14.84 15.30 5.97
CA LEU A 270 -15.20 14.08 5.25
C LEU A 270 -16.70 13.76 5.29
N ILE A 271 -17.37 14.11 6.39
CA ILE A 271 -18.81 13.86 6.58
C ILE A 271 -19.63 14.97 5.92
N ALA A 272 -19.22 16.23 6.09
CA ALA A 272 -19.87 17.39 5.47
C ALA A 272 -19.85 17.37 3.93
N ARG A 273 -18.96 16.57 3.33
CA ARG A 273 -18.91 16.35 1.88
C ARG A 273 -19.99 15.40 1.37
N LEU A 274 -20.55 14.53 2.22
CA LEU A 274 -21.58 13.59 1.82
C LEU A 274 -22.88 14.35 1.52
N ASP A 275 -23.58 13.98 0.44
CA ASP A 275 -24.91 14.50 0.21
C ASP A 275 -25.92 13.94 1.23
N ALA A 276 -27.08 14.59 1.30
CA ALA A 276 -28.09 14.26 2.30
C ALA A 276 -28.59 12.81 2.18
N GLU A 277 -28.76 12.31 0.96
CA GLU A 277 -29.22 10.94 0.70
C GLU A 277 -28.18 9.91 1.16
N THR A 278 -26.91 10.11 0.83
CA THR A 278 -25.81 9.25 1.27
C THR A 278 -25.66 9.25 2.79
N LEU A 279 -25.82 10.42 3.42
CA LEU A 279 -25.73 10.54 4.88
C LEU A 279 -26.89 9.82 5.57
N GLU A 280 -28.12 9.97 5.08
CA GLU A 280 -29.29 9.24 5.57
C GLU A 280 -29.14 7.73 5.39
N ALA A 281 -28.60 7.31 4.25
CA ALA A 281 -28.27 5.92 3.94
C ALA A 281 -27.11 5.34 4.77
N SER A 282 -26.40 6.16 5.55
CA SER A 282 -25.20 5.76 6.31
C SER A 282 -25.29 6.05 7.81
N SER A 283 -26.38 6.67 8.27
CA SER A 283 -26.58 7.04 9.67
C SER A 283 -27.98 6.72 10.17
N ILE A 284 -28.14 6.56 11.48
CA ILE A 284 -29.43 6.37 12.14
C ILE A 284 -29.42 7.03 13.51
N ASN A 285 -30.46 7.81 13.83
CA ASN A 285 -30.63 8.44 15.14
C ASN A 285 -29.36 9.20 15.62
N GLY A 286 -28.71 9.94 14.72
CA GLY A 286 -27.49 10.69 15.01
C GLY A 286 -26.23 9.84 15.21
N THR A 287 -26.28 8.54 14.91
CA THR A 287 -25.13 7.62 14.99
C THR A 287 -24.69 7.15 13.61
N MET A 288 -23.41 6.84 13.47
CA MET A 288 -22.79 6.32 12.26
C MET A 288 -22.00 5.07 12.58
N ALA A 289 -22.01 4.11 11.65
CA ALA A 289 -21.22 2.89 11.76
C ALA A 289 -19.88 3.05 11.03
N MET A 290 -18.79 2.67 11.69
CA MET A 290 -17.45 2.64 11.11
C MET A 290 -16.80 1.28 11.36
N LEU A 291 -16.27 0.64 10.31
CA LEU A 291 -15.39 -0.51 10.47
C LEU A 291 -13.96 -0.02 10.72
N ILE A 292 -13.40 -0.36 11.89
CA ILE A 292 -12.06 -0.02 12.31
C ILE A 292 -11.19 -1.29 12.28
N ASN A 293 -9.94 -1.16 11.85
CA ASN A 293 -8.98 -2.24 11.72
C ASN A 293 -9.49 -3.43 10.88
N GLY A 294 -9.91 -3.14 9.64
CA GLY A 294 -10.20 -4.18 8.65
C GLY A 294 -8.96 -4.78 7.98
N GLY A 295 -7.77 -4.60 8.57
CA GLY A 295 -6.50 -5.09 8.05
C GLY A 295 -5.70 -4.07 7.21
N PRO A 296 -4.47 -4.43 6.82
CA PRO A 296 -3.50 -3.47 6.26
C PRO A 296 -3.95 -2.77 4.98
N PHE A 297 -4.64 -3.48 4.08
CA PHE A 297 -5.15 -2.88 2.85
C PHE A 297 -6.18 -1.78 3.13
N GLN A 298 -7.11 -2.04 4.06
CA GLN A 298 -8.11 -1.07 4.46
C GLN A 298 -7.45 0.17 5.07
N GLU A 299 -6.53 -0.02 6.02
CA GLU A 299 -5.83 1.10 6.68
C GLU A 299 -5.13 2.01 5.66
N GLU A 300 -4.45 1.42 4.66
CA GLU A 300 -3.77 2.19 3.63
C GLU A 300 -4.74 2.90 2.67
N LEU A 301 -5.80 2.23 2.21
CA LEU A 301 -6.83 2.86 1.38
C LEU A 301 -7.50 4.05 2.09
N ILE A 302 -7.80 3.89 3.38
CA ILE A 302 -8.40 4.96 4.18
C ILE A 302 -7.42 6.11 4.39
N ARG A 303 -6.14 5.82 4.61
CA ARG A 303 -5.10 6.86 4.72
C ARG A 303 -5.04 7.72 3.47
N VAL A 304 -4.96 7.11 2.28
CA VAL A 304 -4.87 7.85 1.01
C VAL A 304 -6.17 8.59 0.67
N ALA A 305 -7.33 7.97 0.92
CA ALA A 305 -8.62 8.59 0.65
C ALA A 305 -8.91 9.79 1.57
N ALA A 306 -8.64 9.65 2.87
CA ALA A 306 -8.83 10.71 3.85
C ALA A 306 -7.90 11.90 3.58
N ALA A 307 -6.63 11.64 3.22
CA ALA A 307 -5.68 12.69 2.83
C ALA A 307 -6.17 13.50 1.61
N ALA A 308 -6.94 12.87 0.72
CA ALA A 308 -7.58 13.52 -0.42
C ALA A 308 -8.99 14.07 -0.11
N GLY A 309 -9.40 14.11 1.16
CA GLY A 309 -10.69 14.67 1.58
C GLY A 309 -11.90 13.82 1.19
N ARG A 310 -11.74 12.51 0.99
CA ARG A 310 -12.81 11.58 0.63
C ARG A 310 -13.03 10.51 1.70
N ALA A 311 -14.28 10.32 2.12
CA ALA A 311 -14.68 9.17 2.92
C ALA A 311 -14.93 7.97 2.00
N VAL A 312 -14.50 6.78 2.42
CA VAL A 312 -14.84 5.52 1.75
C VAL A 312 -16.03 4.90 2.46
N LEU A 313 -17.10 4.63 1.72
CA LEU A 313 -18.31 4.01 2.21
C LEU A 313 -18.50 2.67 1.53
N GLY A 314 -19.11 1.73 2.23
CA GLY A 314 -19.39 0.43 1.64
C GLY A 314 -20.10 -0.55 2.54
N SER A 315 -20.19 -1.77 2.03
CA SER A 315 -20.73 -2.92 2.74
C SER A 315 -20.07 -4.21 2.24
N SER A 316 -20.37 -5.36 2.83
CA SER A 316 -19.84 -6.65 2.37
C SER A 316 -20.17 -6.91 0.90
N ALA A 317 -19.25 -7.48 0.11
CA ALA A 317 -19.42 -7.75 -1.32
C ALA A 317 -20.26 -9.02 -1.57
N ASN A 318 -21.58 -8.91 -1.39
CA ASN A 318 -22.53 -9.99 -1.62
C ASN A 318 -23.94 -9.49 -1.96
N LEU A 319 -24.79 -10.31 -2.56
CA LEU A 319 -26.23 -10.02 -2.62
C LEU A 319 -26.82 -9.90 -1.20
N THR A 320 -27.73 -8.96 -1.01
CA THR A 320 -28.28 -8.66 0.33
C THR A 320 -28.87 -9.91 0.99
N GLY A 321 -28.38 -10.27 2.18
CA GLY A 321 -28.83 -11.44 2.94
C GLY A 321 -28.06 -12.74 2.68
N GLN A 322 -27.21 -12.81 1.65
CA GLN A 322 -26.52 -14.05 1.23
C GLN A 322 -25.17 -14.33 1.93
N GLY A 323 -24.94 -13.72 3.09
CA GLY A 323 -23.69 -13.85 3.85
C GLY A 323 -22.50 -13.11 3.23
N THR A 324 -21.54 -12.70 4.08
CA THR A 324 -20.30 -12.06 3.63
C THR A 324 -19.38 -13.10 2.97
N LYS A 325 -18.83 -12.78 1.79
CA LYS A 325 -17.92 -13.66 1.07
C LYS A 325 -16.47 -13.46 1.50
N THR A 326 -15.72 -14.54 1.45
CA THR A 326 -14.41 -14.63 2.12
C THR A 326 -13.25 -14.91 1.15
N VAL A 327 -13.59 -15.20 -0.10
CA VAL A 327 -12.73 -15.20 -1.29
C VAL A 327 -13.50 -14.57 -2.46
N VAL A 328 -12.81 -14.11 -3.50
CA VAL A 328 -13.44 -13.41 -4.63
C VAL A 328 -14.34 -14.34 -5.44
N GLU A 329 -13.97 -15.61 -5.57
CA GLU A 329 -14.71 -16.62 -6.34
C GLU A 329 -16.10 -16.92 -5.74
N GLU A 330 -16.30 -16.64 -4.46
CA GLU A 330 -17.59 -16.79 -3.77
C GLU A 330 -18.53 -15.58 -4.00
N ILE A 331 -18.04 -14.48 -4.58
CA ILE A 331 -18.83 -13.28 -4.86
C ILE A 331 -19.71 -13.50 -6.10
N GLU A 332 -20.99 -13.15 -5.96
CA GLU A 332 -21.97 -13.28 -7.05
C GLU A 332 -21.53 -12.48 -8.29
N GLU A 333 -21.75 -13.04 -9.48
CA GLU A 333 -21.29 -12.45 -10.76
C GLU A 333 -21.78 -11.01 -10.93
N ASP A 334 -23.08 -10.74 -10.72
CA ASP A 334 -23.66 -9.39 -10.79
C ASP A 334 -22.87 -8.38 -9.93
N ILE A 335 -22.37 -8.80 -8.76
CA ILE A 335 -21.60 -7.95 -7.85
C ILE A 335 -20.18 -7.73 -8.38
N ARG A 336 -19.54 -8.78 -8.94
CA ARG A 336 -18.21 -8.69 -9.54
C ARG A 336 -18.22 -7.81 -10.79
N GLU A 337 -19.20 -7.99 -11.68
CA GLU A 337 -19.34 -7.20 -12.91
C GLU A 337 -19.63 -5.72 -12.65
N ALA A 338 -20.30 -5.40 -11.54
CA ALA A 338 -20.55 -4.01 -11.17
C ALA A 338 -19.32 -3.27 -10.62
N ALA A 339 -18.27 -4.00 -10.24
CA ALA A 339 -17.04 -3.43 -9.72
C ALA A 339 -16.11 -3.02 -10.87
N ASP A 340 -15.62 -1.79 -10.81
CA ASP A 340 -14.64 -1.25 -11.75
C ASP A 340 -13.21 -1.72 -11.38
N ILE A 341 -12.99 -2.20 -10.14
CA ILE A 341 -11.75 -2.84 -9.73
C ILE A 341 -12.00 -3.90 -8.66
N VAL A 342 -11.26 -5.00 -8.74
CA VAL A 342 -11.23 -6.06 -7.73
C VAL A 342 -9.79 -6.28 -7.29
N VAL A 343 -9.53 -6.15 -5.99
CA VAL A 343 -8.25 -6.53 -5.38
C VAL A 343 -8.44 -7.90 -4.76
N ASP A 344 -7.72 -8.92 -5.25
CA ASP A 344 -7.84 -10.30 -4.79
C ASP A 344 -6.56 -10.74 -4.07
N TYR A 345 -6.63 -10.84 -2.75
CA TYR A 345 -5.55 -11.36 -1.89
C TYR A 345 -5.86 -12.78 -1.38
N GLY A 346 -6.80 -13.48 -2.02
CA GLY A 346 -7.25 -14.80 -1.61
C GLY A 346 -8.14 -14.75 -0.37
N ARG A 347 -8.05 -15.79 0.48
CA ARG A 347 -8.94 -15.97 1.62
C ARG A 347 -8.61 -15.00 2.76
N VAL A 348 -9.64 -14.33 3.27
CA VAL A 348 -9.50 -13.37 4.38
C VAL A 348 -9.18 -14.05 5.72
N ARG A 349 -8.51 -13.33 6.61
CA ARG A 349 -7.92 -13.85 7.87
C ARG A 349 -8.95 -14.27 8.93
N ASP A 350 -9.91 -13.39 9.22
CA ASP A 350 -10.83 -13.46 10.36
C ASP A 350 -12.23 -13.95 9.95
N SER A 351 -12.31 -14.82 8.94
CA SER A 351 -13.61 -15.34 8.44
C SER A 351 -14.24 -16.42 9.31
N TRP A 352 -13.48 -17.02 10.24
CA TRP A 352 -13.93 -18.14 11.06
C TRP A 352 -14.04 -17.74 12.55
N PRO A 353 -15.10 -18.14 13.26
CA PRO A 353 -16.26 -18.92 12.81
C PRO A 353 -17.30 -18.12 12.02
N ARG A 354 -17.18 -16.77 11.99
CA ARG A 354 -18.17 -15.88 11.37
C ARG A 354 -17.45 -14.82 10.54
N ALA A 355 -17.84 -14.71 9.28
CA ALA A 355 -17.47 -13.58 8.43
C ALA A 355 -18.27 -12.32 8.82
N SER A 356 -17.77 -11.14 8.42
CA SER A 356 -18.23 -9.81 8.82
C SER A 356 -17.85 -9.41 10.24
N SER A 357 -17.60 -8.13 10.47
CA SER A 357 -17.15 -7.62 11.77
C SER A 357 -18.21 -7.76 12.87
N THR A 358 -17.76 -8.00 14.10
CA THR A 358 -18.58 -7.72 15.28
C THR A 358 -18.94 -6.23 15.29
N MET A 359 -20.23 -5.89 15.45
CA MET A 359 -20.69 -4.50 15.52
C MET A 359 -21.22 -4.18 16.91
N VAL A 360 -20.80 -3.05 17.45
CA VAL A 360 -21.12 -2.61 18.80
C VAL A 360 -21.56 -1.16 18.76
N ASP A 361 -22.72 -0.89 19.38
CA ASP A 361 -23.13 0.44 19.79
C ASP A 361 -22.34 0.81 21.05
N LEU A 362 -21.26 1.57 20.88
CA LEU A 362 -20.37 1.93 21.98
C LEU A 362 -21.06 2.92 22.93
N GLY A 363 -22.00 3.73 22.44
CA GLY A 363 -22.81 4.61 23.27
C GLY A 363 -23.59 3.82 24.33
N ALA A 364 -24.31 2.80 23.89
CA ALA A 364 -25.09 1.92 24.76
C ALA A 364 -24.32 0.72 25.33
N MET A 365 -23.04 0.53 24.96
CA MET A 365 -22.25 -0.67 25.25
C MET A 365 -22.99 -1.97 24.88
N ARG A 366 -23.65 -1.96 23.72
CA ARG A 366 -24.54 -3.05 23.27
C ARG A 366 -24.01 -3.66 21.98
N VAL A 367 -23.95 -4.99 21.95
CA VAL A 367 -23.65 -5.74 20.73
C VAL A 367 -24.84 -5.64 19.78
N VAL A 368 -24.60 -5.12 18.58
CA VAL A 368 -25.59 -5.01 17.49
C VAL A 368 -25.46 -6.19 16.54
N ARG A 369 -24.24 -6.73 16.37
CA ARG A 369 -23.98 -7.93 15.58
C ARG A 369 -22.84 -8.74 16.19
N VAL A 370 -23.10 -10.02 16.42
CA VAL A 370 -22.07 -11.03 16.69
C VAL A 370 -21.40 -11.38 15.36
N GLY A 371 -20.09 -11.12 15.24
CA GLY A 371 -19.33 -11.36 14.00
C GLY A 371 -17.95 -11.93 14.29
N ALA A 372 -17.00 -11.61 13.41
CA ALA A 372 -15.61 -11.99 13.54
C ALA A 372 -15.03 -11.58 14.90
N CYS A 373 -14.20 -12.47 15.45
CA CYS A 373 -13.48 -12.29 16.72
C CYS A 373 -14.36 -12.01 17.96
N TYR A 374 -15.68 -12.23 17.89
CA TYR A 374 -16.60 -11.85 18.97
C TYR A 374 -16.23 -12.45 20.32
N GLU A 375 -15.82 -13.73 20.35
CA GLU A 375 -15.44 -14.44 21.56
C GLU A 375 -14.28 -13.74 22.28
N VAL A 376 -13.27 -13.31 21.51
CA VAL A 376 -12.10 -12.59 22.03
C VAL A 376 -12.51 -11.19 22.49
N ILE A 377 -13.26 -10.45 21.67
CA ILE A 377 -13.72 -9.10 22.00
C ILE A 377 -14.56 -9.12 23.28
N ARG A 378 -15.48 -10.08 23.42
CA ARG A 378 -16.32 -10.25 24.61
C ARG A 378 -15.50 -10.50 25.87
N ASP A 379 -14.50 -11.36 25.82
CA ASP A 379 -13.64 -11.64 26.97
C ASP A 379 -12.85 -10.40 27.40
N VAL A 380 -12.27 -9.67 26.43
CA VAL A 380 -11.55 -8.41 26.69
C VAL A 380 -12.49 -7.37 27.31
N VAL A 381 -13.67 -7.16 26.73
CA VAL A 381 -14.64 -6.18 27.25
C VAL A 381 -15.10 -6.55 28.66
N LYS A 382 -15.33 -7.83 28.94
CA LYS A 382 -15.65 -8.30 30.29
C LYS A 382 -14.54 -7.98 31.29
N ARG A 383 -13.28 -8.24 30.93
CA ARG A 383 -12.13 -8.06 31.84
C ARG A 383 -11.76 -6.60 32.06
N PHE A 384 -11.73 -5.80 31.00
CA PHE A 384 -11.17 -4.46 31.02
C PHE A 384 -12.22 -3.35 31.12
N ALA A 385 -13.47 -3.62 30.74
CA ALA A 385 -14.58 -2.67 30.88
C ALA A 385 -15.68 -3.14 31.84
N GLY A 386 -15.59 -4.36 32.38
CA GLY A 386 -16.56 -4.91 33.34
C GLY A 386 -17.94 -5.20 32.74
N VAL A 387 -18.10 -5.14 31.41
CA VAL A 387 -19.39 -5.34 30.73
C VAL A 387 -19.53 -6.79 30.28
N GLN A 388 -20.59 -7.44 30.75
CA GLN A 388 -20.92 -8.81 30.35
C GLN A 388 -21.81 -8.80 29.10
N TRP A 389 -21.23 -9.07 27.94
CA TRP A 389 -21.99 -9.25 26.71
C TRP A 389 -22.59 -10.66 26.55
N PRO A 390 -23.66 -10.79 25.73
CA PRO A 390 -24.35 -12.06 25.50
C PRO A 390 -23.42 -13.16 25.01
N ASP A 391 -23.81 -14.41 25.27
CA ASP A 391 -23.09 -15.55 24.72
C ASP A 391 -23.31 -15.62 23.20
N PRO A 392 -22.28 -15.93 22.38
CA PRO A 392 -22.40 -16.07 20.92
C PRO A 392 -23.41 -17.12 20.44
N SER A 393 -23.86 -17.99 21.33
CA SER A 393 -24.84 -19.04 21.06
C SER A 393 -26.30 -18.58 21.14
N VAL A 394 -26.54 -17.31 21.54
CA VAL A 394 -27.87 -16.71 21.72
C VAL A 394 -28.27 -15.84 20.53
#